data_AF-A0A9E5V1U3-F1
#
_entry.id   AF-A0A9E5V1U3-F1
#
_cell.length_a   1.000
_cell.length_b   1.000
_cell.length_c   1.000
_cell.angle_alpha   90.00
_cell.angle_beta   90.00
_cell.angle_gamma   90.00
#
_symmetry.space_group_name_H-M   'P 1'
#
loop_
_entity.id
_entity.type
_entity.pdbx_description
1 polymer ?
#
loop_
_entity_poly.entity_id
_entity_poly.type
_entity_poly.pdbx_seq_one_letter_code
_entity_poly.pdbx_strand_id
1 'polypeptide(L)'
;MAWVNKFRWLEFGISITLLVVAHILGLYLYSPDDIGDALILAAPTYSRLGVLSATCLLISVGLALTRSKLPLTPADWQILHSFLAVAVVGTAIAHAFLLQGTLDGFAEGLLCGSAVVAVLMAVIYWHLQ
;
A
#
# COMPACT_ATOMS: atom_id res chain seq x y z
N MET A 1 12.74 -8.44 24.50
CA MET A 1 11.48 -8.59 23.73
C MET A 1 11.29 -7.56 22.60
N ALA A 2 11.97 -6.39 22.60
CA ALA A 2 11.82 -5.39 21.52
C ALA A 2 12.37 -5.82 20.13
N TRP A 3 13.30 -6.77 20.07
CA TRP A 3 13.93 -7.23 18.81
C TRP A 3 13.02 -8.12 17.95
N VAL A 4 12.21 -8.98 18.57
CA VAL A 4 11.30 -9.90 17.85
C VAL A 4 10.17 -9.13 17.15
N ASN A 5 9.71 -8.03 17.74
CA ASN A 5 8.63 -7.23 17.16
C ASN A 5 9.09 -6.45 15.92
N LYS A 6 10.29 -5.86 15.94
CA LYS A 6 10.81 -5.07 14.80
C LYS A 6 10.95 -5.89 13.52
N PHE A 7 11.28 -7.17 13.65
CA PHE A 7 11.44 -8.10 12.53
C PHE A 7 10.09 -8.49 11.91
N ARG A 8 9.06 -8.78 12.74
CA ARG A 8 7.72 -9.19 12.27
C ARG A 8 7.00 -8.13 11.43
N TRP A 9 7.05 -6.86 11.83
CA TRP A 9 6.36 -5.79 11.07
C TRP A 9 6.99 -5.54 9.70
N LEU A 10 8.31 -5.68 9.60
CA LEU A 10 9.02 -5.55 8.34
C LEU A 10 8.70 -6.73 7.40
N GLU A 11 8.65 -7.95 7.93
CA GLU A 11 8.25 -9.14 7.15
C GLU A 11 6.83 -9.02 6.58
N PHE A 12 5.88 -8.48 7.36
CA PHE A 12 4.53 -8.20 6.87
C PHE A 12 4.53 -7.16 5.74
N GLY A 13 5.26 -6.05 5.91
CA GLY A 13 5.40 -5.04 4.86
C GLY A 13 6.00 -5.61 3.57
N ILE A 14 7.05 -6.43 3.70
CA ILE A 14 7.67 -7.13 2.57
C ILE A 14 6.68 -8.09 1.91
N SER A 15 5.91 -8.85 2.68
CA SER A 15 4.90 -9.79 2.16
C SER A 15 3.82 -9.08 1.35
N ILE A 16 3.34 -7.93 1.84
CA ILE A 16 2.39 -7.09 1.10
C ILE A 16 3.01 -6.60 -0.21
N THR A 17 4.26 -6.14 -0.18
CA THR A 17 4.97 -5.74 -1.41
C THR A 17 5.13 -6.89 -2.39
N LEU A 18 5.48 -8.09 -1.94
CA LEU A 18 5.58 -9.28 -2.79
C LEU A 18 4.24 -9.63 -3.43
N LEU A 19 3.13 -9.52 -2.68
CA LEU A 19 1.78 -9.72 -3.22
C LEU A 19 1.43 -8.68 -4.29
N VAL A 20 1.78 -7.41 -4.07
CA VAL A 20 1.58 -6.36 -5.09
C VAL A 20 2.42 -6.61 -6.33
N VAL A 21 3.67 -7.04 -6.18
CA VAL A 21 4.53 -7.42 -7.32
C VAL A 21 3.93 -8.61 -8.07
N ALA A 22 3.43 -9.62 -7.35
CA ALA A 22 2.77 -10.78 -7.96
C ALA A 22 1.49 -10.38 -8.70
N HIS A 23 0.72 -9.42 -8.17
CA HIS A 23 -0.45 -8.85 -8.85
C HIS A 23 -0.07 -8.15 -10.16
N ILE A 24 0.98 -7.30 -10.14
CA ILE A 24 1.48 -6.62 -11.34
C ILE A 24 2.01 -7.64 -12.36
N LEU A 25 2.75 -8.67 -11.93
CA LEU A 25 3.23 -9.73 -12.81
C LEU A 25 2.07 -10.55 -13.40
N GLY A 26 1.01 -10.80 -12.61
CA GLY A 26 -0.22 -11.42 -13.10
C GLY A 26 -0.86 -10.58 -14.20
N LEU A 27 -1.02 -9.26 -13.98
CA LEU A 27 -1.50 -8.35 -15.01
C LEU A 27 -0.61 -8.39 -16.26
N TYR A 28 0.71 -8.44 -16.11
CA TYR A 28 1.63 -8.49 -17.25
C TYR A 28 1.46 -9.75 -18.11
N LEU A 29 1.26 -10.89 -17.46
CA LEU A 29 1.14 -12.18 -18.14
C LEU A 29 -0.23 -12.39 -18.78
N TYR A 30 -1.30 -11.89 -18.16
CA TYR A 30 -2.67 -12.11 -18.62
C TYR A 30 -3.25 -10.97 -19.47
N SER A 31 -2.82 -9.72 -19.22
CA SER A 31 -3.29 -8.52 -19.92
C SER A 31 -2.15 -7.49 -20.07
N PRO A 32 -1.14 -7.75 -20.93
CA PRO A 32 0.03 -6.88 -21.07
C PRO A 32 -0.31 -5.45 -21.55
N ASP A 33 -1.39 -5.30 -22.32
CA ASP A 33 -1.85 -3.99 -22.82
C ASP A 33 -2.28 -3.07 -21.67
N ASP A 34 -2.86 -3.61 -20.59
CA ASP A 34 -3.28 -2.83 -19.41
C ASP A 34 -2.09 -2.22 -18.66
N ILE A 35 -0.93 -2.90 -18.68
CA ILE A 35 0.33 -2.38 -18.12
C ILE A 35 0.96 -1.33 -19.03
N GLY A 36 0.89 -1.56 -20.34
CA GLY A 36 1.32 -0.58 -21.34
C GLY A 36 0.62 0.75 -21.14
N ASP A 37 -0.70 0.72 -20.98
CA ASP A 37 -1.52 1.91 -20.73
C ASP A 37 -1.24 2.56 -19.38
N ALA A 38 -0.98 1.78 -18.32
CA ALA A 38 -0.72 2.30 -16.97
C ALA A 38 0.45 3.30 -16.87
N LEU A 39 1.43 3.21 -17.79
CA LEU A 39 2.62 4.06 -17.83
C LEU A 39 2.45 5.33 -18.68
N ILE A 40 1.30 5.50 -19.32
CA ILE A 40 1.00 6.64 -20.20
C ILE A 40 0.06 7.60 -19.47
N LEU A 41 0.24 8.92 -19.60
CA LEU A 41 -0.66 9.92 -19.01
C LEU A 41 -2.13 9.83 -19.48
N ALA A 42 -2.38 9.08 -20.56
CA ALA A 42 -3.70 8.80 -21.12
C ALA A 42 -4.45 7.65 -20.40
N ALA A 43 -3.81 6.97 -19.45
CA ALA A 43 -4.41 5.85 -18.73
C ALA A 43 -5.70 6.26 -18.00
N PRO A 44 -6.69 5.35 -17.92
CA PRO A 44 -7.87 5.55 -17.08
C PRO A 44 -7.50 5.91 -15.64
N THR A 45 -8.36 6.70 -14.98
CA THR A 45 -8.11 7.18 -13.60
C THR A 45 -7.87 6.03 -12.62
N TYR A 46 -8.55 4.89 -12.77
CA TYR A 46 -8.30 3.72 -11.92
C TYR A 46 -6.85 3.25 -12.05
N SER A 47 -6.32 3.08 -13.26
CA SER A 47 -4.96 2.58 -13.48
C SER A 47 -3.90 3.51 -12.86
N ARG A 48 -4.09 4.83 -13.00
CA ARG A 48 -3.21 5.84 -12.38
C ARG A 48 -3.20 5.76 -10.86
N LEU A 49 -4.34 5.50 -10.23
CA LEU A 49 -4.43 5.34 -8.77
C LEU A 49 -3.73 4.06 -8.28
N GLY A 50 -3.79 2.98 -9.06
CA GLY A 50 -3.06 1.74 -8.79
C GLY A 50 -1.54 1.96 -8.80
N VAL A 51 -1.03 2.65 -9.83
CA VAL A 51 0.39 3.03 -9.94
C VAL A 51 0.81 3.95 -8.79
N LEU A 52 -0.03 4.93 -8.43
CA LEU A 52 0.24 5.82 -7.30
C LEU A 52 0.32 5.05 -5.99
N SER A 53 -0.63 4.13 -5.74
CA SER A 53 -0.63 3.28 -4.56
C SER A 53 0.62 2.42 -4.46
N ALA A 54 1.00 1.75 -5.56
CA ALA A 54 2.20 0.93 -5.63
C ALA A 54 3.48 1.76 -5.37
N THR A 55 3.55 2.97 -5.92
CA THR A 55 4.68 3.89 -5.70
C THR A 55 4.78 4.32 -4.23
N CYS A 56 3.65 4.70 -3.61
CA CYS A 56 3.61 5.02 -2.18
C CYS A 56 4.03 3.84 -1.30
N LEU A 57 3.64 2.61 -1.67
CA LEU A 57 4.02 1.40 -0.95
C LEU A 57 5.54 1.16 -1.03
N LEU A 58 6.13 1.29 -2.22
CA LEU A 58 7.58 1.17 -2.42
C LEU A 58 8.36 2.20 -1.61
N ILE A 59 7.91 3.46 -1.60
CA ILE A 59 8.51 4.51 -0.78
C ILE A 59 8.38 4.17 0.71
N SER A 60 7.22 3.67 1.15
CA SER A 60 6.97 3.28 2.54
C SER A 60 7.88 2.15 3.01
N VAL A 61 8.08 1.12 2.17
CA VAL A 61 9.03 0.03 2.46
C VAL A 61 10.48 0.52 2.43
N GLY A 62 10.84 1.38 1.46
CA GLY A 62 12.15 2.01 1.41
C GLY A 62 12.45 2.81 2.69
N LEU A 63 11.47 3.56 3.19
CA LEU A 63 11.55 4.31 4.45
C LEU A 63 11.70 3.38 5.66
N ALA A 64 11.02 2.23 5.67
CA ALA A 64 11.15 1.23 6.73
C ALA A 64 12.55 0.57 6.73
N LEU A 65 13.08 0.22 5.55
CA LEU A 65 14.40 -0.41 5.38
C LEU A 65 15.55 0.55 5.68
N THR A 66 15.42 1.82 5.30
CA THR A 66 16.44 2.86 5.50
C THR A 66 16.32 3.57 6.84
N ARG A 67 15.36 3.19 7.69
CA ARG A 67 15.15 3.78 9.03
C ARG A 67 16.43 3.87 9.86
N SER A 68 17.31 2.88 9.80
CA SER A 68 18.56 2.87 10.58
C SER A 68 19.61 3.87 10.07
N LYS A 69 19.46 4.37 8.85
CA LYS A 69 20.42 5.27 8.18
C LYS A 69 19.90 6.71 8.10
N LEU A 70 18.62 6.95 8.35
CA LEU A 70 18.02 8.27 8.27
C LEU A 70 18.09 8.98 9.64
N PRO A 71 18.52 10.24 9.70
CA PRO A 71 18.57 11.04 10.93
C PRO A 71 17.18 11.57 11.31
N LEU A 72 16.14 10.74 11.24
CA LEU A 72 14.78 11.12 11.57
C LEU A 72 14.51 10.85 13.05
N THR A 73 13.80 11.76 13.71
CA THR A 73 13.30 11.50 15.05
C THR A 73 12.24 10.38 14.99
N PRO A 74 12.01 9.64 16.09
CA PRO A 74 10.96 8.63 16.12
C PRO A 74 9.57 9.18 15.74
N ALA A 75 9.28 10.43 16.10
CA ALA A 75 8.02 11.10 15.79
C ALA A 75 7.90 11.42 14.30
N ASP A 76 8.93 12.01 13.67
CA ASP A 76 8.90 12.35 12.24
C ASP A 76 8.77 11.10 11.37
N TRP A 77 9.47 10.02 11.76
CA TRP A 77 9.34 8.73 11.08
C TRP A 77 7.92 8.17 11.18
N GLN A 78 7.29 8.25 12.35
CA GLN A 78 5.91 7.78 12.54
C GLN A 78 4.92 8.59 11.70
N ILE A 79 5.06 9.92 11.68
CA ILE A 79 4.19 10.81 10.89
C ILE A 79 4.32 10.50 9.40
N LEU A 80 5.55 10.43 8.89
CA LEU A 80 5.80 10.18 7.47
C LEU A 80 5.32 8.80 7.03
N HIS A 81 5.59 7.77 7.84
CA HIS A 81 5.15 6.40 7.55
C HIS A 81 3.63 6.26 7.63
N SER A 82 2.98 6.92 8.59
CA SER A 82 1.52 6.93 8.73
C SER A 82 0.86 7.63 7.54
N PHE A 83 1.38 8.79 7.13
CA PHE A 83 0.88 9.51 5.96
C PHE A 83 0.97 8.66 4.69
N LEU A 84 2.11 7.99 4.46
CA LEU A 84 2.29 7.07 3.35
C LEU A 84 1.31 5.89 3.42
N ALA A 85 1.08 5.32 4.61
CA ALA A 85 0.12 4.23 4.78
C ALA A 85 -1.32 4.65 4.43
N VAL A 86 -1.75 5.85 4.87
CA VAL A 86 -3.06 6.40 4.49
C VAL A 86 -3.14 6.60 2.98
N ALA A 87 -2.09 7.15 2.36
CA ALA A 87 -2.06 7.37 0.92
C ALA A 87 -2.14 6.05 0.13
N VAL A 88 -1.39 5.02 0.54
CA VAL A 88 -1.44 3.67 -0.07
C VAL A 88 -2.84 3.10 -0.02
N VAL A 89 -3.47 3.09 1.17
CA VAL A 89 -4.79 2.50 1.36
C VAL A 89 -5.88 3.30 0.66
N GLY A 90 -5.86 4.64 0.77
CA GLY A 90 -6.85 5.50 0.13
C GLY A 90 -6.83 5.37 -1.40
N THR A 91 -5.63 5.37 -2.00
CA THR A 91 -5.48 5.21 -3.46
C THR A 91 -5.77 3.78 -3.91
N ALA A 92 -5.44 2.75 -3.13
CA ALA A 92 -5.78 1.35 -3.44
C ALA A 92 -7.30 1.11 -3.42
N ILE A 93 -8.00 1.64 -2.41
CA ILE A 93 -9.47 1.55 -2.33
C ILE A 93 -10.08 2.29 -3.52
N ALA A 94 -9.65 3.51 -3.81
CA ALA A 94 -10.17 4.26 -4.94
C ALA A 94 -9.87 3.58 -6.30
N HIS A 95 -8.70 2.94 -6.44
CA HIS A 95 -8.35 2.12 -7.60
C HIS A 95 -9.32 0.94 -7.76
N ALA A 96 -9.61 0.21 -6.67
CA ALA A 96 -10.52 -0.93 -6.67
C ALA A 96 -11.97 -0.52 -7.00
N PHE A 97 -12.51 0.49 -6.30
CA PHE A 97 -13.88 0.95 -6.50
C PHE A 97 -14.15 1.60 -7.87
N LEU A 98 -13.13 2.17 -8.50
CA LEU A 98 -13.26 2.71 -9.86
C LEU A 98 -13.16 1.62 -10.95
N LEU A 99 -12.64 0.44 -10.62
CA LEU A 99 -12.80 -0.74 -11.46
C LEU A 99 -14.25 -1.22 -11.33
N GLN A 100 -15.10 -0.82 -12.28
CA GLN A 100 -16.42 -1.45 -12.42
C GLN A 100 -16.26 -2.80 -13.13
N GLY A 101 -16.18 -3.88 -12.34
CA GLY A 101 -16.17 -5.26 -12.84
C GLY A 101 -15.42 -6.28 -11.97
N THR A 102 -15.67 -7.58 -12.25
CA THR A 102 -15.06 -8.84 -11.73
C THR A 102 -15.03 -9.09 -10.21
N LEU A 103 -14.93 -8.04 -9.38
CA LEU A 103 -14.89 -8.12 -7.91
C LEU A 103 -16.10 -7.49 -7.21
N ASP A 104 -17.17 -7.14 -7.95
CA ASP A 104 -18.48 -6.69 -7.42
C ASP A 104 -19.06 -7.70 -6.42
N GLY A 105 -18.59 -7.66 -5.17
CA GLY A 105 -18.81 -8.75 -4.24
C GLY A 105 -18.20 -8.54 -2.87
N PHE A 106 -18.55 -9.46 -1.97
CA PHE A 106 -18.21 -9.41 -0.56
C PHE A 106 -16.70 -9.37 -0.27
N ALA A 107 -15.89 -10.05 -1.09
CA ALA A 107 -14.44 -10.15 -0.90
C ALA A 107 -13.71 -8.81 -1.05
N GLU A 108 -14.13 -7.97 -2.00
CA GLU A 108 -13.58 -6.63 -2.19
C GLU A 108 -13.92 -5.73 -1.01
N GLY A 109 -15.18 -5.72 -0.61
CA GLY A 109 -15.64 -4.98 0.57
C GLY A 109 -14.91 -5.40 1.85
N LEU A 110 -14.64 -6.70 2.02
CA LEU A 110 -13.90 -7.22 3.17
C LEU A 110 -12.43 -6.77 3.15
N LEU A 111 -11.76 -6.85 1.99
CA LEU A 111 -10.37 -6.40 1.83
C LEU A 111 -10.24 -4.90 2.09
N CYS A 112 -11.07 -4.08 1.44
CA CYS A 112 -11.11 -2.64 1.64
C CYS A 112 -11.45 -2.27 3.09
N GLY A 113 -12.46 -2.92 3.67
CA GLY A 113 -12.85 -2.71 5.08
C GLY A 113 -11.73 -3.06 6.06
N SER A 114 -11.04 -4.19 5.84
CA SER A 114 -9.90 -4.61 6.67
C SER A 114 -8.73 -3.61 6.58
N ALA A 115 -8.47 -3.07 5.39
CA ALA A 115 -7.44 -2.06 5.19
C ALA A 115 -7.76 -0.74 5.91
N VAL A 116 -9.02 -0.29 5.86
CA VAL A 116 -9.49 0.88 6.61
C VAL A 116 -9.34 0.67 8.12
N VAL A 117 -9.80 -0.48 8.63
CA VAL A 117 -9.67 -0.81 10.06
C VAL A 117 -8.21 -0.81 10.50
N ALA A 118 -7.31 -1.41 9.70
CA ALA A 118 -5.89 -1.45 10.01
C ALA A 118 -5.29 -0.03 10.13
N VAL A 119 -5.62 0.87 9.20
CA VAL A 119 -5.15 2.27 9.24
C VAL A 119 -5.73 3.02 10.42
N LEU A 120 -7.04 2.90 10.68
CA LEU A 120 -7.69 3.55 11.82
C LEU A 120 -7.07 3.11 13.15
N MET A 121 -6.86 1.80 13.32
CA MET A 121 -6.23 1.27 14.52
C MET A 121 -4.80 1.79 14.70
N ALA A 122 -4.02 1.92 13.62
CA ALA A 122 -2.68 2.48 13.68
C ALA A 122 -2.68 3.95 14.12
N VAL A 123 -3.60 4.77 13.59
CA VAL A 123 -3.75 6.19 13.97
C VAL A 123 -4.23 6.34 15.41
N ILE A 124 -5.21 5.54 15.84
CA ILE A 124 -5.71 5.56 17.22
C ILE A 124 -4.62 5.16 18.20
N TYR A 125 -3.88 4.08 17.90
CA TYR A 125 -2.79 3.62 18.75
C TYR A 125 -1.71 4.69 18.93
N TRP A 126 -1.39 5.44 17.86
CA TRP A 126 -0.46 6.55 17.94
C TRP A 126 -0.96 7.68 18.87
N HIS A 127 -2.25 8.03 18.78
CA HIS A 127 -2.83 9.10 19.59
C HIS A 127 -2.90 8.80 21.10
N LEU A 128 -2.82 7.52 21.48
CA LEU A 128 -2.95 7.04 22.87
C LEU A 128 -1.59 6.84 23.59
N GLN A 129 -0.46 7.07 22.91
CA GLN A 129 0.89 7.02 23.48
C GLN A 129 1.39 8.39 23.92
#